data_AF-A0A7K2P383-F1
#
_entry.id   AF-A0A7K2P383-F1
#
_cell.length_a   1.000
_cell.length_b   1.000
_cell.length_c   1.000
_cell.angle_alpha   90.00
_cell.angle_beta   90.00
_cell.angle_gamma   90.00
#
_symmetry.space_group_name_H-M   'P 1'
#
loop_
_entity.id
_entity.type
_entity.pdbx_description
1 polymer ?
#
loop_
_entity_poly.entity_id
_entity_poly.type
_entity_poly.pdbx_seq_one_letter_code
_entity_poly.pdbx_strand_id
1 'polypeptide(L)'
;MPDVTSGRRKGDFRRPEGDVSGGVQHVPMARRTAGTAGGRGTTTVRAARRPELRLPPLTPFEDDGGLEPDGDYDALDFRETDLTGQDGAGARFMDCALTGC
;
A
#
# COMPACT_ATOMS: atom_id res chain seq x y z
N MET A 1 -27.99 -53.32 -6.75
CA MET A 1 -27.15 -52.12 -6.84
C MET A 1 -27.99 -51.00 -7.49
N PRO A 2 -27.91 -49.77 -6.99
CA PRO A 2 -29.06 -48.88 -6.81
C PRO A 2 -29.41 -47.98 -8.00
N ASP A 3 -30.70 -47.65 -8.06
CA ASP A 3 -31.32 -46.57 -8.83
C ASP A 3 -30.62 -45.22 -8.68
N VAL A 4 -30.24 -44.62 -9.81
CA VAL A 4 -29.78 -43.23 -9.90
C VAL A 4 -30.99 -42.30 -9.78
N THR A 5 -31.37 -42.02 -8.53
CA THR A 5 -32.14 -40.82 -8.21
C THR A 5 -31.15 -39.71 -7.87
N SER A 6 -30.99 -38.72 -8.75
CA SER A 6 -30.46 -37.42 -8.34
C SER A 6 -31.14 -36.30 -9.12
N GLY A 7 -32.08 -35.66 -8.42
CA GLY A 7 -32.89 -34.58 -8.92
C GLY A 7 -32.07 -33.32 -9.18
N ARG A 8 -32.22 -32.80 -10.40
CA ARG A 8 -31.94 -31.42 -10.78
C ARG A 8 -32.84 -30.49 -9.95
N ARG A 9 -32.33 -29.91 -8.86
CA ARG A 9 -32.96 -28.73 -8.23
C ARG A 9 -32.32 -27.45 -8.75
N LYS A 10 -33.04 -26.84 -9.68
CA LYS A 10 -32.96 -25.43 -10.10
C LYS A 10 -33.76 -24.62 -9.07
N GLY A 11 -33.16 -23.58 -8.49
CA GLY A 11 -33.88 -22.57 -7.72
C GLY A 11 -33.40 -22.43 -6.27
N ASP A 12 -32.58 -21.41 -6.05
CA ASP A 12 -32.78 -20.35 -5.05
C ASP A 12 -31.43 -19.79 -4.60
N PHE A 13 -30.82 -19.03 -5.50
CA PHE A 13 -29.76 -18.11 -5.14
C PHE A 13 -30.43 -16.91 -4.44
N ARG A 14 -30.68 -17.04 -3.14
CA ARG A 14 -31.15 -15.93 -2.30
C ARG A 14 -30.04 -14.87 -2.26
N ARG A 15 -30.32 -13.72 -2.85
CA ARG A 15 -29.55 -12.48 -2.62
C ARG A 15 -29.70 -12.09 -1.15
N PRO A 16 -28.63 -11.76 -0.41
CA PRO A 16 -28.78 -10.94 0.78
C PRO A 16 -28.89 -9.48 0.33
N GLU A 17 -30.10 -8.93 0.37
CA GLU A 17 -30.29 -7.48 0.43
C GLU A 17 -29.82 -7.04 1.82
N GLY A 18 -28.58 -6.56 1.87
CA GLY A 18 -28.04 -5.88 3.04
C GLY A 18 -28.67 -4.50 3.15
N ASP A 19 -29.77 -4.40 3.89
CA ASP A 19 -30.35 -3.14 4.33
C ASP A 19 -29.43 -2.55 5.41
N VAL A 20 -28.50 -1.69 4.98
CA VAL A 20 -27.63 -0.95 5.90
C VAL A 20 -28.44 0.22 6.45
N SER A 21 -29.26 -0.06 7.46
CA SER A 21 -30.04 0.96 8.17
C SER A 21 -29.09 1.83 9.01
N GLY A 22 -28.60 2.91 8.40
CA GLY A 22 -27.78 3.93 9.05
C GLY A 22 -28.62 4.77 10.01
N GLY A 23 -28.74 4.31 11.26
CA GLY A 23 -29.35 5.10 12.33
C GLY A 23 -28.51 6.34 12.64
N VAL A 24 -28.97 7.52 12.21
CA VAL A 24 -28.43 8.81 12.66
C VAL A 24 -28.73 8.94 14.16
N GLN A 25 -27.73 8.75 15.00
CA GLN A 25 -27.80 9.07 16.42
C GLN A 25 -27.64 10.59 16.58
N HIS A 26 -28.76 11.31 16.68
CA HIS A 26 -28.75 12.71 17.10
C HIS A 26 -28.37 12.80 18.57
N VAL A 27 -27.13 13.18 18.85
CA VAL A 27 -26.68 13.53 20.20
C VAL A 27 -27.23 14.93 20.54
N PRO A 28 -27.94 15.13 21.68
CA PRO A 28 -28.36 16.47 22.07
C PRO A 28 -27.14 17.32 22.44
N MET A 29 -27.01 18.48 21.79
CA MET A 29 -26.04 19.51 22.13
C MET A 29 -26.36 20.10 23.50
N ALA A 30 -25.63 19.67 24.54
CA ALA A 30 -25.64 20.36 25.83
C ALA A 30 -25.14 21.80 25.63
N ARG A 31 -26.02 22.79 25.86
CA ARG A 31 -25.66 24.20 25.87
C ARG A 31 -24.80 24.48 27.10
N ARG A 32 -23.50 24.65 26.91
CA ARG A 32 -22.61 25.19 27.95
C ARG A 32 -22.74 26.71 28.01
N THR A 33 -23.10 27.22 29.17
CA THR A 33 -23.02 28.64 29.53
C THR A 33 -21.56 29.09 29.57
N ALA A 34 -21.32 30.32 29.13
CA ALA A 34 -20.01 30.95 29.16
C ALA A 34 -19.48 31.06 30.59
N GLY A 35 -18.25 30.59 30.82
CA GLY A 35 -17.62 30.65 32.12
C GLY A 35 -16.17 30.22 32.09
N THR A 36 -15.28 31.21 32.18
CA THR A 36 -13.86 31.14 32.58
C THR A 36 -12.84 30.65 31.55
N ALA A 37 -11.83 31.50 31.36
CA ALA A 37 -10.63 31.25 30.58
C ALA A 37 -9.84 30.09 31.17
N GLY A 38 -10.02 28.89 30.60
CA GLY A 38 -9.17 27.74 30.83
C GLY A 38 -7.89 27.87 30.00
N GLY A 39 -6.74 27.87 30.69
CA GLY A 39 -5.42 28.12 30.12
C GLY A 39 -5.15 27.34 28.83
N ARG A 40 -4.42 27.99 27.91
CA ARG A 40 -3.89 27.40 26.69
C ARG A 40 -2.83 26.37 27.07
N GLY A 41 -3.27 25.19 27.49
CA GLY A 41 -2.44 24.02 27.68
C GLY A 41 -1.84 23.67 26.33
N THR A 42 -0.61 24.08 26.10
CA THR A 42 0.20 23.55 25.00
C THR A 42 0.44 22.10 25.35
N THR A 43 -0.35 21.18 24.78
CA THR A 43 0.00 19.77 24.80
C THR A 43 1.39 19.66 24.18
N THR A 44 2.40 19.40 25.01
CA THR A 44 3.77 19.20 24.55
C THR A 44 3.78 17.95 23.68
N VAL A 45 3.75 18.15 22.36
CA VAL A 45 3.82 17.07 21.39
C VAL A 45 5.18 16.41 21.54
N ARG A 46 5.19 15.09 21.75
CA ARG A 46 6.42 14.30 21.82
C ARG A 46 7.19 14.47 20.51
N ALA A 47 8.45 14.87 20.59
CA ALA A 47 9.29 15.01 19.43
C ALA A 47 9.33 13.69 18.63
N ALA A 48 9.14 13.78 17.32
CA ALA A 48 9.28 12.64 16.43
C ALA A 48 10.72 12.12 16.48
N ARG A 49 10.89 10.81 16.69
CA ARG A 49 12.21 10.16 16.60
C ARG A 49 12.39 9.65 15.18
N ARG A 50 13.52 9.98 14.55
CA ARG A 50 13.90 9.40 13.26
C ARG A 50 14.18 7.89 13.44
N PRO A 51 13.52 7.01 12.69
CA PRO A 51 13.86 5.59 12.71
C PRO A 51 15.27 5.36 12.16
N GLU A 52 16.00 4.44 12.79
CA GLU A 52 17.29 3.96 12.30
C GLU A 52 17.00 2.88 11.25
N LEU A 53 16.80 3.28 10.00
CA LEU A 53 16.57 2.37 8.89
C LEU A 53 17.92 1.81 8.40
N ARG A 54 18.05 0.49 8.38
CA ARG A 54 19.14 -0.20 7.69
C ARG A 54 18.54 -0.93 6.50
N LEU A 55 18.96 -0.54 5.31
CA LEU A 55 18.61 -1.24 4.09
C LEU A 55 19.48 -2.49 3.96
N PRO A 56 18.93 -3.57 3.36
CA PRO A 56 19.75 -4.67 2.86
C PRO A 56 20.86 -4.15 1.93
N PRO A 57 21.99 -4.85 1.83
CA PRO A 57 23.05 -4.48 0.90
C PRO A 57 22.55 -4.59 -0.55
N LEU A 58 23.03 -3.69 -1.41
CA LEU A 58 22.73 -3.72 -2.83
C LEU A 58 23.51 -4.83 -3.53
N THR A 59 22.89 -5.42 -4.55
CA THR A 59 23.52 -6.42 -5.41
C THR A 59 24.02 -5.74 -6.68
N PRO A 60 25.25 -6.02 -7.16
CA PRO A 60 25.70 -5.49 -8.45
C PRO A 60 24.74 -5.86 -9.58
N PHE A 61 24.47 -4.92 -10.48
CA PHE A 61 23.80 -5.24 -11.73
C PHE A 61 24.77 -6.02 -12.62
N GLU A 62 24.37 -7.23 -13.03
CA GLU A 62 25.13 -8.05 -13.97
C GLU A 62 24.69 -7.65 -15.38
N ASP A 63 25.59 -7.01 -16.14
CA ASP A 63 25.36 -6.42 -17.47
C ASP A 63 25.06 -7.44 -18.59
N ASP A 64 24.70 -8.68 -18.26
CA ASP A 64 24.64 -9.82 -19.18
C ASP A 64 23.56 -9.69 -20.28
N GLY A 65 22.65 -8.72 -20.17
CA GLY A 65 21.56 -8.53 -21.13
C GLY A 65 20.96 -7.12 -21.21
N GLY A 66 21.44 -6.17 -20.41
CA GLY A 66 20.87 -4.82 -20.38
C GLY A 66 19.50 -4.72 -19.68
N LEU A 67 18.86 -3.56 -19.82
CA LEU A 67 17.52 -3.28 -19.36
C LEU A 67 16.51 -4.01 -20.24
N GLU A 68 15.55 -4.60 -19.57
CA GLU A 68 14.44 -5.36 -20.11
C GLU A 68 13.17 -4.49 -19.97
N PRO A 69 12.31 -4.46 -20.99
CA PRO A 69 11.00 -3.81 -20.90
C PRO A 69 10.17 -4.39 -19.77
N ASP A 70 9.49 -3.53 -19.01
CA ASP A 70 8.73 -3.89 -17.82
C ASP A 70 9.53 -4.65 -16.74
N GLY A 71 10.88 -4.61 -16.81
CA GLY A 71 11.77 -5.27 -15.86
C GLY A 71 11.64 -4.69 -14.44
N ASP A 72 11.80 -5.55 -13.42
CA ASP A 72 11.80 -5.15 -12.01
C ASP A 72 13.24 -5.17 -11.48
N TYR A 73 13.78 -3.98 -11.25
CA TYR A 73 15.14 -3.74 -10.82
C TYR A 73 15.12 -3.26 -9.37
N ASP A 74 15.24 -4.20 -8.43
CA ASP A 74 15.14 -3.93 -7.00
C ASP A 74 16.47 -4.18 -6.27
N ALA A 75 16.86 -3.23 -5.41
CA ALA A 75 18.08 -3.31 -4.60
C ALA A 75 19.37 -3.56 -5.42
N LEU A 76 19.44 -2.96 -6.61
CA LEU A 76 20.58 -3.10 -7.53
C LEU A 76 21.54 -1.91 -7.48
N ASP A 77 22.82 -2.20 -7.70
CA ASP A 77 23.88 -1.21 -7.84
C ASP A 77 24.41 -1.20 -9.27
N PHE A 78 24.07 -0.16 -10.00
CA PHE A 78 24.55 0.15 -11.34
C PHE A 78 25.81 1.01 -11.20
N ARG A 79 26.98 0.43 -11.48
CA ARG A 79 28.27 1.09 -11.38
C ARG A 79 28.93 1.16 -12.75
N GLU A 80 29.11 2.38 -13.25
CA GLU A 80 29.73 2.65 -14.55
C GLU A 80 29.06 1.88 -15.70
N THR A 81 27.78 1.52 -15.51
CA THR A 81 26.96 0.79 -16.47
C THR A 81 26.48 1.75 -17.56
N ASP A 82 26.78 1.44 -18.82
CA ASP A 82 26.28 2.22 -19.96
C ASP A 82 24.82 1.88 -20.26
N LEU A 83 23.90 2.72 -19.82
CA LEU A 83 22.46 2.56 -20.04
C LEU A 83 21.98 3.17 -21.38
N THR A 84 22.88 3.65 -22.23
CA THR A 84 22.49 4.33 -23.47
C THR A 84 21.95 3.37 -24.53
N GLY A 85 20.85 3.75 -25.17
CA GLY A 85 20.23 2.95 -26.23
C GLY A 85 19.56 1.64 -25.75
N GLN A 86 19.50 1.40 -24.45
CA GLN A 86 18.84 0.23 -23.86
C GLN A 86 17.31 0.40 -23.82
N ASP A 87 16.58 -0.70 -23.84
CA ASP A 87 15.11 -0.71 -23.81
C ASP A 87 14.58 -1.08 -22.42
N GLY A 88 14.46 -0.07 -21.55
CA GLY A 88 13.84 -0.20 -20.23
C GLY A 88 12.39 0.30 -20.18
N ALA A 89 11.66 0.30 -21.31
CA ALA A 89 10.30 0.84 -21.35
C ALA A 89 9.39 0.13 -20.33
N GLY A 90 8.79 0.89 -19.41
CA GLY A 90 7.91 0.33 -18.37
C GLY A 90 8.64 -0.30 -17.17
N ALA A 91 9.98 -0.34 -17.17
CA ALA A 91 10.76 -0.90 -16.08
C ALA A 91 10.58 -0.12 -14.76
N ARG A 92 10.66 -0.84 -13.65
CA ARG A 92 10.58 -0.31 -12.29
C ARG A 92 11.95 -0.42 -11.63
N PHE A 93 12.34 0.66 -10.95
CA PHE A 93 13.60 0.74 -10.22
C PHE A 93 13.31 1.12 -8.77
N MET A 94 13.46 0.20 -7.82
CA MET A 94 13.29 0.50 -6.39
C MET A 94 14.56 0.16 -5.61
N ASP A 95 14.90 1.04 -4.68
CA ASP A 95 16.08 0.88 -3.82
C ASP A 95 17.41 0.71 -4.59
N CYS A 96 17.52 1.27 -5.80
CA CYS A 96 18.73 1.18 -6.62
C CYS A 96 19.73 2.30 -6.37
N ALA A 97 21.01 2.02 -6.63
CA ALA A 97 22.08 3.01 -6.75
C ALA A 97 22.56 3.10 -8.20
N LEU A 98 22.74 4.33 -8.70
CA LEU A 98 23.31 4.62 -10.02
C LEU A 98 24.55 5.49 -9.81
N THR A 99 25.71 4.99 -10.23
CA THR A 99 26.99 5.70 -10.04
C THR A 99 27.80 5.65 -11.33
N GLY A 100 28.05 6.81 -11.94
CA GLY A 100 28.90 6.92 -13.13
C GLY A 100 28.30 6.37 -14.43
N CYS A 101 26.99 6.17 -14.50
CA CYS A 101 26.23 5.81 -15.70
C CYS A 101 25.99 7.01 -16.63
#